data_AF-A0A836WE35-F1
#
_entry.id   AF-A0A836WE35-F1
#
_cell.length_a   1.000
_cell.length_b   1.000
_cell.length_c   1.000
_cell.angle_alpha   90.00
_cell.angle_beta   90.00
_cell.angle_gamma   90.00
#
_symmetry.space_group_name_H-M   'P 1'
#
loop_
_entity.id
_entity.type
_entity.pdbx_description
1 polymer ?
#
loop_
_entity_poly.entity_id
_entity_poly.type
_entity_poly.pdbx_seq_one_letter_code
_entity_poly.pdbx_strand_id
1 'polypeptide(L)'
;MIKRIKVSQYRCFQALDIELTPLMVLAGANGSGKSTLLELPTLFGELLASNDINDVFFEVTPSQNEARASTPIELLHQLQGHTFSLSLEVQIPKPIQYELSHSLDITVPSVNFQPAIIRYTLAFELINHEQFQIAQEHLLLLLKPEQSPYQIIQRDKGKQTSTFQAEGQSQTFQFTISPKQLALSSLPADHRFFFSHAFV
;
A
#
# COMPACT_ATOMS: atom_id res chain seq x y z
N MET A 1 2.19 -7.86 -12.01
CA MET A 1 2.45 -6.67 -12.87
C MET A 1 1.70 -5.49 -12.28
N ILE A 2 2.32 -4.31 -12.16
CA ILE A 2 1.62 -3.09 -11.72
C ILE A 2 0.67 -2.64 -12.84
N LYS A 3 -0.58 -2.33 -12.47
CA LYS A 3 -1.67 -1.97 -13.38
C LYS A 3 -2.09 -0.51 -13.27
N ARG A 4 -1.95 0.09 -12.09
CA ARG A 4 -2.34 1.48 -11.88
C ARG A 4 -1.52 2.10 -10.78
N ILE A 5 -1.18 3.38 -10.93
CA ILE A 5 -0.59 4.20 -9.89
C ILE A 5 -1.48 5.41 -9.68
N LYS A 6 -1.86 5.67 -8.44
CA LYS A 6 -2.51 6.92 -8.04
C LYS A 6 -1.68 7.65 -7.00
N VAL A 7 -1.66 8.97 -7.11
CA VAL A 7 -0.92 9.85 -6.22
C VAL A 7 -1.74 11.10 -5.96
N SER A 8 -1.72 11.61 -4.74
CA SER A 8 -2.28 12.91 -4.41
C SER A 8 -1.34 13.69 -3.49
N GLN A 9 -1.18 14.98 -3.79
CA GLN A 9 -0.44 15.95 -2.98
C GLN A 9 1.04 15.59 -2.70
N TYR A 10 1.69 14.86 -3.61
CA TYR A 10 3.07 14.39 -3.45
C TYR A 10 4.02 15.05 -4.45
N ARG A 11 5.04 15.75 -3.95
CA ARG A 11 6.08 16.45 -4.73
C ARG A 11 5.48 17.29 -5.87
N CYS A 12 5.71 16.90 -7.13
CA CYS A 12 5.23 17.62 -8.30
C CYS A 12 3.76 17.33 -8.65
N PHE A 13 3.12 16.36 -8.00
CA PHE A 13 1.76 15.93 -8.32
C PHE A 13 0.74 16.47 -7.33
N GLN A 14 -0.15 17.35 -7.79
CA GLN A 14 -1.40 17.64 -7.09
C GLN A 14 -2.29 16.38 -7.07
N ALA A 15 -2.48 15.78 -8.24
CA ALA A 15 -3.14 14.51 -8.44
C ALA A 15 -2.54 13.82 -9.68
N LEU A 16 -2.39 12.51 -9.60
CA LEU A 16 -2.00 11.64 -10.70
C LEU A 16 -2.82 10.36 -10.62
N ASP A 17 -3.33 9.91 -11.76
CA ASP A 17 -4.03 8.64 -11.87
C ASP A 17 -3.70 8.04 -13.24
N ILE A 18 -2.81 7.05 -13.27
CA ILE A 18 -2.28 6.46 -14.50
C ILE A 18 -2.47 4.95 -14.50
N GLU A 19 -3.11 4.44 -15.56
CA GLU A 19 -3.16 3.01 -15.86
C GLU A 19 -1.91 2.60 -16.65
N LEU A 20 -1.25 1.54 -16.20
CA LEU A 20 0.00 1.04 -16.78
C LEU A 20 -0.27 -0.12 -17.74
N THR A 21 0.26 0.02 -18.95
CA THR A 21 0.29 -1.01 -19.98
C THR A 21 1.62 -1.77 -19.97
N PRO A 22 1.73 -2.95 -20.63
CA PRO A 22 2.99 -3.69 -20.69
C PRO A 22 4.15 -2.91 -21.33
N LEU A 23 3.82 -1.99 -22.24
CA LEU A 23 4.76 -1.04 -22.84
C LEU A 23 4.17 0.37 -22.70
N MET A 24 4.89 1.24 -22.01
CA MET A 24 4.53 2.64 -21.81
C MET A 24 5.77 3.51 -22.07
N VAL A 25 5.59 4.58 -22.85
CA VAL A 25 6.63 5.57 -23.11
C VAL A 25 6.29 6.83 -22.32
N LEU A 26 7.19 7.26 -21.45
CA LEU A 26 7.06 8.48 -20.65
C LEU A 26 7.91 9.60 -21.27
N ALA A 27 7.25 10.61 -21.84
CA ALA A 27 7.90 11.79 -22.42
C ALA A 27 7.36 13.08 -21.79
N GLY A 28 8.19 14.11 -21.72
CA GLY A 28 7.84 15.40 -21.12
C GLY A 28 9.07 16.21 -20.73
N ALA A 29 8.88 17.51 -20.44
CA ALA A 29 9.95 18.41 -20.04
C ALA A 29 10.63 18.00 -18.72
N ASN A 30 11.85 18.48 -18.48
CA ASN A 30 12.52 18.27 -17.19
C ASN A 30 11.69 18.90 -16.05
N GLY A 31 11.62 18.22 -14.91
CA GLY A 31 10.78 18.64 -13.78
C GLY A 31 9.29 18.27 -13.89
N SER A 32 8.83 17.67 -15.00
CA SER A 32 7.42 17.28 -15.17
C SER A 32 6.97 16.06 -14.34
N GLY A 33 7.82 15.57 -13.42
CA GLY A 33 7.50 14.42 -12.55
C GLY A 33 7.80 13.04 -13.12
N LYS A 34 8.46 12.91 -14.28
CA LYS A 34 8.79 11.60 -14.87
C LYS A 34 9.62 10.72 -13.92
N SER A 35 10.70 11.28 -13.37
CA SER A 35 11.55 10.57 -12.41
C SER A 35 10.77 10.19 -11.15
N THR A 36 9.94 11.11 -10.64
CA THR A 36 9.05 10.87 -9.51
C THR A 36 8.12 9.69 -9.77
N LEU A 37 7.47 9.61 -10.94
CA LEU A 37 6.59 8.50 -11.29
C LEU A 37 7.35 7.16 -11.37
N LEU A 38 8.52 7.15 -12.00
CA LEU A 38 9.36 5.94 -12.13
C LEU A 38 9.91 5.43 -10.80
N GLU A 39 10.05 6.33 -9.82
CA GLU A 39 10.54 6.03 -8.47
C GLU A 39 9.48 5.35 -7.58
N LEU A 40 8.19 5.59 -7.84
CA LEU A 40 7.10 5.13 -6.96
C LEU A 40 7.10 3.62 -6.71
N PRO A 41 7.28 2.73 -7.70
CA PRO A 41 7.37 1.29 -7.45
C PRO A 41 8.48 0.92 -6.47
N THR A 42 9.65 1.56 -6.61
CA THR A 42 10.79 1.35 -5.71
C THR A 42 10.49 1.88 -4.31
N LEU A 43 9.85 3.05 -4.21
CA LEU A 43 9.40 3.61 -2.92
C LEU A 43 8.46 2.65 -2.19
N PHE A 44 7.48 2.05 -2.88
CA PHE A 44 6.60 1.04 -2.27
C PHE A 44 7.39 -0.16 -1.74
N GLY A 45 8.37 -0.66 -2.51
CA GLY A 45 9.20 -1.78 -2.08
C GLY A 45 10.02 -1.47 -0.82
N GLU A 46 10.59 -0.27 -0.73
CA GLU A 46 11.38 0.15 0.42
C GLU A 46 10.54 0.44 1.66
N LEU A 47 9.36 1.06 1.48
CA LEU A 47 8.41 1.24 2.57
C LEU A 47 8.01 -0.11 3.18
N LEU A 48 7.77 -1.12 2.34
CA LEU A 48 7.43 -2.48 2.79
C LEU A 48 8.60 -3.21 3.46
N ALA A 49 9.84 -2.87 3.11
CA ALA A 49 11.04 -3.45 3.70
C ALA A 49 11.50 -2.74 4.98
N SER A 50 10.96 -1.55 5.28
CA SER A 50 11.38 -0.74 6.42
C SER A 50 10.52 -0.94 7.67
N ASN A 51 11.14 -0.72 8.83
CA ASN A 51 10.47 -0.62 10.13
C ASN A 51 10.07 0.82 10.48
N ASP A 52 10.65 1.83 9.83
CA ASP A 52 10.26 3.23 9.96
C ASP A 52 10.16 3.87 8.57
N ILE A 53 8.99 4.42 8.25
CA ILE A 53 8.75 5.09 6.97
C ILE A 53 9.60 6.35 6.79
N ASN A 54 10.03 6.99 7.88
CA ASN A 54 10.82 8.22 7.82
C ASN A 54 12.23 7.94 7.31
N ASP A 55 12.82 6.79 7.67
CA ASP A 55 14.11 6.35 7.13
C ASP A 55 14.07 6.24 5.60
N VAL A 56 12.95 5.75 5.06
CA VAL A 56 12.76 5.62 3.61
C VAL A 56 12.72 6.98 2.91
N PHE A 57 12.26 8.03 3.59
CA PHE A 57 12.15 9.37 3.01
C PHE A 57 13.37 10.26 3.26
N PHE A 58 14.04 10.10 4.40
CA PHE A 58 15.02 11.06 4.89
C PHE A 58 16.43 10.48 5.05
N GLU A 59 16.60 9.17 4.89
CA GLU A 59 17.91 8.53 4.87
C GLU A 59 18.24 7.98 3.47
N VAL A 60 19.52 7.66 3.27
CA VAL A 60 19.99 7.00 2.04
C VAL A 60 19.55 5.53 2.06
N THR A 61 18.82 5.11 1.04
CA THR A 61 18.35 3.73 0.89
C THR A 61 19.20 2.94 -0.12
N PRO A 62 19.20 1.60 -0.12
CA PRO A 62 20.00 0.83 -1.07
C PRO A 62 19.69 1.09 -2.55
N SER A 63 18.50 1.64 -2.88
CA SER A 63 18.12 1.94 -4.26
C SER A 63 18.47 3.36 -4.71
N GLN A 64 18.97 4.22 -3.81
CA GLN A 64 19.24 5.63 -4.08
C GLN A 64 20.59 6.07 -3.50
N ASN A 65 21.23 7.05 -4.13
CA ASN A 65 22.51 7.59 -3.64
C ASN A 65 22.33 8.74 -2.64
N GLU A 66 21.11 9.26 -2.49
CA GLU A 66 20.76 10.40 -1.67
C GLU A 66 19.40 10.15 -1.02
N ALA A 67 19.12 10.85 0.08
CA ALA A 67 17.79 10.87 0.68
C ALA A 67 16.77 11.47 -0.29
N ARG A 68 15.52 11.00 -0.22
CA ARG A 68 14.44 11.50 -1.08
C ARG A 68 14.10 12.97 -0.80
N ALA A 69 14.25 13.39 0.44
CA ALA A 69 14.01 14.75 0.87
C ALA A 69 14.94 15.09 2.03
N SER A 70 15.32 16.36 2.13
CA SER A 70 16.03 16.87 3.31
C SER A 70 15.08 17.28 4.42
N THR A 71 13.85 17.66 4.05
CA THR A 71 12.79 18.04 5.00
C THR A 71 11.44 17.44 4.60
N PRO A 72 10.55 17.12 5.55
CA PRO A 72 9.26 16.51 5.22
C PRO A 72 8.38 17.33 4.27
N ILE A 73 8.45 18.66 4.36
CA ILE A 73 7.62 19.56 3.54
C ILE A 73 7.95 19.46 2.04
N GLU A 74 9.16 19.03 1.68
CA GLU A 74 9.57 18.80 0.28
C GLU A 74 8.79 17.68 -0.40
N LEU A 75 8.26 16.73 0.37
CA LEU A 75 7.43 15.65 -0.16
C LEU A 75 5.99 16.09 -0.42
N LEU A 76 5.57 17.23 0.12
CA LEU A 76 4.22 17.76 -0.07
C LEU A 76 4.14 18.64 -1.31
N HIS A 77 3.01 18.55 -2.02
CA HIS A 77 2.84 19.31 -3.24
C HIS A 77 2.91 20.83 -2.99
N GLN A 78 3.74 21.51 -3.77
CA GLN A 78 4.01 22.95 -3.64
C GLN A 78 4.53 23.37 -2.26
N LEU A 79 5.12 22.44 -1.50
CA LEU A 79 5.57 22.69 -0.12
C LEU A 79 4.42 23.14 0.81
N GLN A 80 3.20 22.66 0.55
CA GLN A 80 1.99 23.07 1.25
C GLN A 80 1.13 21.88 1.68
N GLY A 81 0.34 22.12 2.73
CA GLY A 81 -0.55 21.12 3.31
C GLY A 81 0.13 20.27 4.37
N HIS A 82 -0.52 19.16 4.73
CA HIS A 82 -0.07 18.26 5.80
C HIS A 82 -0.20 16.79 5.43
N THR A 83 -0.74 16.46 4.27
CA THR A 83 -1.00 15.07 3.89
C THR A 83 -0.71 14.82 2.42
N PHE A 84 -0.31 13.58 2.11
CA PHE A 84 -0.23 13.06 0.74
C PHE A 84 -0.64 11.59 0.73
N SER A 85 -0.98 11.06 -0.45
CA SER A 85 -1.35 9.65 -0.58
C SER A 85 -0.78 9.00 -1.83
N LEU A 86 -0.50 7.71 -1.72
CA LEU A 86 0.04 6.85 -2.77
C LEU A 86 -0.84 5.59 -2.87
N SER A 87 -1.14 5.15 -4.07
CA SER A 87 -1.88 3.90 -4.31
C SER A 87 -1.30 3.14 -5.49
N LEU A 88 -1.22 1.82 -5.34
CA LEU A 88 -0.74 0.88 -6.34
C LEU A 88 -1.79 -0.20 -6.57
N GLU A 89 -2.13 -0.46 -7.82
CA GLU A 89 -2.88 -1.65 -8.22
C GLU A 89 -1.95 -2.65 -8.90
N VAL A 90 -2.00 -3.91 -8.46
CA VAL A 90 -1.15 -4.97 -8.99
C VAL A 90 -2.01 -6.14 -9.42
N GLN A 91 -1.76 -6.63 -10.63
CA GLN A 91 -2.31 -7.91 -11.09
C GLN A 91 -1.76 -9.04 -10.24
N ILE A 92 -2.64 -9.78 -9.58
CA ILE A 92 -2.30 -10.97 -8.83
C ILE A 92 -1.82 -12.05 -9.83
N PRO A 93 -0.67 -12.71 -9.61
CA PRO A 93 -0.24 -13.84 -10.44
C PRO A 93 -1.26 -14.99 -10.44
N LYS A 94 -1.44 -15.67 -11.59
CA LYS A 94 -2.40 -16.79 -11.72
C LYS A 94 -2.24 -17.88 -10.64
N PRO A 95 -1.03 -18.31 -10.25
CA PRO A 95 -0.87 -19.31 -9.18
C PRO A 95 -1.47 -18.84 -7.86
N ILE A 96 -1.24 -17.58 -7.48
CA ILE A 96 -1.79 -16.99 -6.25
C ILE A 96 -3.32 -16.83 -6.36
N GLN A 97 -3.86 -16.44 -7.53
CA GLN A 97 -5.32 -16.40 -7.73
C GLN A 97 -5.96 -17.79 -7.55
N TYR A 98 -5.29 -18.84 -8.04
CA TYR A 98 -5.74 -20.21 -7.87
C TYR A 98 -5.73 -20.57 -6.38
N GLU A 99 -4.64 -20.33 -5.66
CA GLU A 99 -4.58 -20.58 -4.21
C GLU A 99 -5.65 -19.81 -3.44
N LEU A 100 -5.80 -18.50 -3.69
CA LEU A 100 -6.80 -17.66 -3.04
C LEU A 100 -8.24 -18.11 -3.32
N SER A 101 -8.51 -18.69 -4.48
CA SER A 101 -9.86 -19.21 -4.79
C SER A 101 -10.15 -20.56 -4.14
N HIS A 102 -9.11 -21.29 -3.71
CA HIS A 102 -9.22 -22.60 -3.07
C HIS A 102 -8.96 -22.57 -1.56
N SER A 103 -8.33 -21.52 -1.03
CA SER A 103 -8.10 -21.32 0.41
C SER A 103 -9.33 -20.80 1.16
N LEU A 104 -10.32 -20.26 0.43
CA LEU A 104 -11.59 -19.87 1.00
C LEU A 104 -12.43 -21.11 1.32
N ASP A 105 -12.30 -21.63 2.53
CA ASP A 105 -13.24 -22.60 3.13
C ASP A 105 -14.59 -21.97 3.50
N ILE A 106 -15.00 -20.90 2.80
CA ILE A 106 -16.15 -20.10 3.22
C ILE A 106 -17.45 -20.73 2.71
N THR A 107 -18.18 -21.27 3.68
CA THR A 107 -19.60 -21.09 4.02
C THR A 107 -20.34 -19.81 3.53
N VAL A 108 -19.86 -19.08 2.50
CA VAL A 108 -20.57 -18.02 1.79
C VAL A 108 -21.09 -18.64 0.48
N PRO A 109 -22.35 -19.11 0.42
CA PRO A 109 -22.80 -20.06 -0.60
C PRO A 109 -23.04 -19.48 -2.00
N SER A 110 -22.50 -18.31 -2.37
CA SER A 110 -22.98 -17.62 -3.58
C SER A 110 -22.05 -16.60 -4.24
N VAL A 111 -20.83 -16.39 -3.75
CA VAL A 111 -19.92 -15.39 -4.33
C VAL A 111 -18.78 -16.10 -5.04
N ASN A 112 -18.79 -16.05 -6.38
CA ASN A 112 -17.67 -16.48 -7.21
C ASN A 112 -16.46 -15.57 -6.94
N PHE A 113 -15.71 -15.86 -5.88
CA PHE A 113 -14.57 -15.08 -5.43
C PHE A 113 -13.39 -15.28 -6.36
N GLN A 114 -13.18 -14.31 -7.25
CA GLN A 114 -12.12 -14.33 -8.25
C GLN A 114 -11.35 -13.01 -8.20
N PRO A 115 -10.46 -12.82 -7.21
CA PRO A 115 -9.66 -11.61 -7.11
C PRO A 115 -8.64 -11.56 -8.25
N ALA A 116 -8.65 -10.46 -9.00
CA ALA A 116 -7.71 -10.27 -10.11
C ALA A 116 -6.65 -9.22 -9.79
N ILE A 117 -7.02 -8.21 -9.01
CA ILE A 117 -6.16 -7.07 -8.68
C ILE A 117 -6.11 -6.92 -7.17
N ILE A 118 -4.92 -6.65 -6.65
CA ILE A 118 -4.73 -6.15 -5.29
C ILE A 118 -4.47 -4.64 -5.36
N ARG A 119 -5.16 -3.86 -4.53
CA ARG A 119 -4.94 -2.42 -4.38
C ARG A 119 -4.35 -2.16 -3.00
N TYR A 120 -3.19 -1.50 -2.97
CA TYR A 120 -2.56 -1.03 -1.74
C TYR A 120 -2.55 0.49 -1.72
N THR A 121 -3.12 1.08 -0.68
CA THR A 121 -3.26 2.54 -0.54
C THR A 121 -2.67 2.99 0.79
N LEU A 122 -1.84 4.03 0.72
CA LEU A 122 -1.17 4.66 1.84
C LEU A 122 -1.52 6.15 1.86
N ALA A 123 -1.88 6.66 3.03
CA ALA A 123 -1.96 8.09 3.28
C ALA A 123 -1.01 8.44 4.43
N PHE A 124 -0.24 9.50 4.22
CA PHE A 124 0.75 10.01 5.15
C PHE A 124 0.32 11.37 5.67
N GLU A 125 0.70 11.67 6.89
CA GLU A 125 0.45 12.96 7.53
C GLU A 125 1.70 13.49 8.20
N LEU A 126 2.00 14.76 7.94
CA LEU A 126 3.09 15.51 8.53
C LEU A 126 2.72 15.94 9.94
N ILE A 127 3.55 15.55 10.92
CA ILE A 127 3.37 15.88 12.33
C ILE A 127 4.46 16.84 12.78
N ASN A 128 4.03 17.94 13.39
CA ASN A 128 4.88 18.99 13.93
C ASN A 128 5.92 19.53 12.94
N HIS A 129 5.67 19.42 11.64
CA HIS A 129 6.63 19.77 10.58
C HIS A 129 7.95 18.96 10.58
N GLU A 130 8.04 17.88 11.36
CA GLU A 130 9.30 17.14 11.58
C GLU A 130 9.30 15.75 10.94
N GLN A 131 8.16 15.06 10.92
CA GLN A 131 8.11 13.66 10.52
C GLN A 131 6.76 13.27 9.95
N PHE A 132 6.73 12.18 9.18
CA PHE A 132 5.51 11.56 8.70
C PHE A 132 5.04 10.43 9.63
N GLN A 133 3.72 10.32 9.72
CA GLN A 133 3.03 9.14 10.23
C GLN A 133 2.05 8.59 9.21
N ILE A 134 1.68 7.33 9.38
CA ILE A 134 0.65 6.66 8.57
C ILE A 134 -0.72 7.12 9.07
N ALA A 135 -1.39 7.92 8.25
CA ALA A 135 -2.76 8.35 8.49
C ALA A 135 -3.77 7.29 8.07
N GLN A 136 -3.53 6.61 6.95
CA GLN A 136 -4.36 5.50 6.47
C GLN A 136 -3.49 4.46 5.76
N GLU A 137 -3.87 3.19 5.91
CA GLU A 137 -3.29 2.09 5.16
C GLU A 137 -4.36 1.04 4.88
N HIS A 138 -4.62 0.79 3.60
CA HIS A 138 -5.62 -0.16 3.13
C HIS A 138 -5.02 -1.13 2.13
N LEU A 139 -5.27 -2.43 2.33
CA LEU A 139 -5.00 -3.48 1.36
C LEU A 139 -6.31 -4.14 0.96
N LEU A 140 -6.65 -4.09 -0.33
CA LEU A 140 -7.92 -4.54 -0.88
C LEU A 140 -7.69 -5.57 -1.99
N LEU A 141 -8.45 -6.66 -1.98
CA LEU A 141 -8.65 -7.50 -3.15
C LEU A 141 -9.83 -6.95 -3.96
N LEU A 142 -9.55 -6.53 -5.20
CA LEU A 142 -10.56 -6.10 -6.12
C LEU A 142 -11.13 -7.33 -6.83
N LEU A 143 -12.41 -7.55 -6.59
CA LEU A 143 -13.21 -8.59 -7.21
C LEU A 143 -13.79 -8.09 -8.55
N LYS A 144 -14.55 -8.94 -9.25
CA LYS A 144 -15.27 -8.52 -10.46
C LYS A 144 -16.16 -7.30 -10.17
N PRO A 145 -16.48 -6.45 -11.18
CA PRO A 145 -17.08 -5.12 -10.99
C PRO A 145 -18.37 -5.09 -10.15
N GLU A 146 -19.07 -6.21 -10.06
CA GLU A 146 -20.34 -6.35 -9.36
C GLU A 146 -20.19 -6.67 -7.86
N GLN A 147 -18.96 -6.87 -7.38
CA GLN A 147 -18.67 -7.29 -6.01
C GLN A 147 -17.91 -6.19 -5.26
N SER A 148 -18.28 -5.99 -4.00
CA SER A 148 -17.53 -5.11 -3.09
C SER A 148 -16.10 -5.64 -2.93
N PRO A 149 -15.09 -4.76 -2.92
CA PRO A 149 -13.72 -5.19 -2.68
C PRO A 149 -13.60 -5.86 -1.30
N TYR A 150 -12.75 -6.88 -1.20
CA TYR A 150 -12.49 -7.57 0.05
C TYR A 150 -11.32 -6.90 0.76
N GLN A 151 -11.52 -6.46 2.00
CA GLN A 151 -10.52 -5.74 2.79
C GLN A 151 -9.64 -6.72 3.57
N ILE A 152 -8.33 -6.72 3.31
CA ILE A 152 -7.36 -7.54 4.03
C ILE A 152 -6.76 -6.75 5.20
N ILE A 153 -6.29 -5.52 4.93
CA ILE A 153 -5.71 -4.64 5.94
C ILE A 153 -6.51 -3.35 5.96
N GLN A 154 -6.95 -2.92 7.13
CA GLN A 154 -7.50 -1.59 7.34
C GLN A 154 -6.88 -0.93 8.56
N ARG A 155 -6.33 0.26 8.33
CA ARG A 155 -5.83 1.16 9.36
C ARG A 155 -6.27 2.58 9.02
N ASP A 156 -6.92 3.23 9.97
CA ASP A 156 -7.37 4.61 9.85
C ASP A 156 -6.95 5.38 11.11
N LYS A 157 -6.37 6.57 10.95
CA LYS A 157 -6.08 7.48 12.06
C LYS A 157 -7.37 7.80 12.80
N GLY A 158 -7.41 7.49 14.10
CA GLY A 158 -8.59 7.62 14.96
C GLY A 158 -9.19 6.29 15.41
N LYS A 159 -8.89 5.18 14.72
CA LYS A 159 -9.10 3.82 15.24
C LYS A 159 -7.82 3.40 15.95
N GLN A 160 -7.91 3.02 17.23
CA GLN A 160 -6.74 2.67 18.05
C GLN A 160 -6.01 1.39 17.58
N THR A 161 -6.63 0.62 16.69
CA THR A 161 -6.13 -0.67 16.23
C THR A 161 -6.10 -0.74 14.71
N SER A 162 -5.09 -1.42 14.20
CA SER A 162 -5.06 -1.87 12.80
C SER A 162 -5.74 -3.23 12.73
N THR A 163 -6.60 -3.43 11.74
CA THR A 163 -7.34 -4.67 11.55
C THR A 163 -6.75 -5.44 10.39
N PHE A 164 -6.49 -6.73 10.61
CA PHE A 164 -6.15 -7.70 9.59
C PHE A 164 -7.25 -8.75 9.50
N GLN A 165 -7.76 -8.98 8.31
CA GLN A 165 -8.68 -10.07 8.02
C GLN A 165 -8.04 -10.97 6.98
N ALA A 166 -7.70 -12.19 7.41
CA ALA A 166 -7.19 -13.22 6.52
C ALA A 166 -8.29 -13.66 5.55
N GLU A 167 -7.90 -13.92 4.30
CA GLU A 167 -8.77 -14.57 3.33
C GLU A 167 -9.32 -15.87 3.90
N GLY A 168 -10.61 -16.13 3.69
CA GLY A 168 -11.22 -17.41 4.10
C GLY A 168 -11.70 -17.45 5.54
N GLN A 169 -11.36 -16.43 6.34
CA GLN A 169 -11.65 -16.42 7.76
C GLN A 169 -12.63 -15.31 8.15
N SER A 170 -13.57 -15.66 9.03
CA SER A 170 -14.47 -14.71 9.68
C SER A 170 -13.77 -13.92 10.79
N GLN A 171 -12.63 -14.41 11.27
CA GLN A 171 -11.90 -13.82 12.39
C GLN A 171 -11.08 -12.61 11.91
N THR A 172 -11.20 -11.50 12.66
CA THR A 172 -10.40 -10.29 12.46
C THR A 172 -9.37 -10.19 13.57
N PHE A 173 -8.11 -10.04 13.20
CA PHE A 173 -7.03 -9.79 14.14
C PHE A 173 -6.83 -8.29 14.31
N GLN A 174 -6.66 -7.87 15.56
CA GLN A 174 -6.39 -6.47 15.90
C GLN A 174 -5.00 -6.38 16.52
N PHE A 175 -4.21 -5.42 16.04
CA PHE A 175 -2.89 -5.16 16.58
C PHE A 175 -2.62 -3.67 16.64
N THR A 176 -1.74 -3.30 17.57
CA THR A 176 -1.20 -1.95 17.71
C THR A 176 0.18 -1.93 17.07
N ILE A 177 0.35 -1.09 16.05
CA ILE A 177 1.63 -0.88 15.38
C ILE A 177 2.02 0.57 15.53
N SER A 178 3.34 0.82 15.57
CA SER A 178 3.90 2.15 15.51
C SER A 178 3.25 3.00 14.41
N PRO A 179 2.92 4.28 14.67
CA PRO A 179 2.42 5.20 13.64
C PRO A 179 3.40 5.41 12.48
N LYS A 180 4.66 4.99 12.65
CA LYS A 180 5.73 5.10 11.65
C LYS A 180 6.02 3.81 10.91
N GLN A 181 5.30 2.72 11.18
CA GLN A 181 5.55 1.41 10.56
C GLN A 181 4.29 0.91 9.87
N LEU A 182 4.43 0.38 8.64
CA LEU A 182 3.33 -0.19 7.89
C LEU A 182 2.80 -1.46 8.56
N ALA A 183 1.48 -1.65 8.53
CA ALA A 183 0.83 -2.87 8.95
C ALA A 183 1.23 -4.05 8.06
N LEU A 184 1.31 -3.85 6.75
CA LEU A 184 1.74 -4.89 5.84
C LEU A 184 3.21 -5.31 6.09
N SER A 185 4.11 -4.39 6.46
CA SER A 185 5.51 -4.74 6.79
C SER A 185 5.67 -5.38 8.16
N SER A 186 4.68 -5.19 9.05
CA SER A 186 4.70 -5.75 10.41
C SER A 186 4.11 -7.17 10.49
N LEU A 187 3.57 -7.70 9.39
CA LEU A 187 3.03 -9.06 9.37
C LEU A 187 4.19 -10.08 9.48
N PRO A 188 4.16 -11.01 10.46
CA PRO A 188 5.15 -12.07 10.59
C PRO A 188 5.32 -12.85 9.29
N ALA A 189 6.57 -13.16 8.93
CA ALA A 189 6.87 -14.00 7.77
C ALA A 189 6.29 -15.43 7.88
N ASP A 190 6.03 -15.92 9.10
CA ASP A 190 5.31 -17.17 9.32
C ASP A 190 3.80 -16.97 9.15
N HIS A 191 3.37 -16.93 7.89
CA HIS A 191 1.98 -17.08 7.46
C HIS A 191 1.29 -18.30 8.10
N ARG A 192 2.05 -19.32 8.53
CA ARG A 192 1.57 -20.53 9.22
C ARG A 192 0.89 -20.25 10.58
N PHE A 193 1.29 -19.20 11.30
CA PHE A 193 0.62 -18.81 12.56
C PHE A 193 -0.72 -18.09 12.33
N PHE A 194 -1.01 -17.65 11.11
CA PHE A 194 -2.30 -17.10 10.71
C PHE A 194 -3.26 -18.16 10.14
N PHE A 195 -2.78 -19.40 9.93
CA PHE A 195 -3.60 -20.57 9.61
C PHE A 195 -4.05 -21.37 10.84
N SER A 196 -3.61 -21.03 12.05
CA SER A 196 -3.93 -21.85 13.23
C SER A 196 -5.19 -21.36 13.95
N HIS A 197 -6.36 -21.86 13.52
CA HIS A 197 -7.39 -22.40 14.41
C HIS A 197 -8.39 -23.26 13.59
N ALA A 198 -7.90 -24.34 13.00
CA ALA A 198 -8.68 -25.56 12.88
C ALA A 198 -7.94 -26.62 13.72
N PHE A 199 -8.68 -27.44 14.46
CA PHE A 199 -8.23 -28.40 15.48
C PHE A 199 -8.05 -27.82 16.88
N VAL A 200 -9.18 -27.63 17.58
CA VAL A 200 -9.48 -28.44 18.77
C VAL A 200 -10.88 -29.03 18.58
#